data_AF-A0A2I2M7R0-F1
#
_entry.id   AF-A0A2I2M7R0-F1
#
_cell.length_a   1.000
_cell.length_b   1.000
_cell.length_c   1.000
_cell.angle_alpha   90.00
_cell.angle_beta   90.00
_cell.angle_gamma   90.00
#
_symmetry.space_group_name_H-M   'P 1'
#
loop_
_entity.id
_entity.type
_entity.pdbx_description
1 polymer ?
#
loop_
_entity_poly.entity_id
_entity_poly.type
_entity_poly.pdbx_seq_one_letter_code
_entity_poly.pdbx_strand_id
1 'polypeptide(L)' 'MKRVIVEYKKLTTDILDLLIEKYPEGYDYTDIISFKNNKGETVKAVEVKTNDTLYLVKISTMLEQTIENYLEDEDSFEAL' A
#
# COMPACT_ATOMS: atom_id res chain seq x y z
N MET A 1 -14.92 -6.70 -11.43
CA MET A 1 -13.75 -6.11 -10.75
C MET A 1 -14.18 -5.62 -9.38
N LYS A 2 -13.63 -6.20 -8.32
CA LYS A 2 -13.92 -5.90 -6.91
C LYS A 2 -13.10 -4.67 -6.48
N ARG A 3 -13.65 -3.83 -5.60
CA ARG A 3 -12.91 -2.71 -4.99
C ARG A 3 -12.80 -2.93 -3.50
N VAL A 4 -11.60 -2.85 -2.97
CA VAL A 4 -11.30 -3.13 -1.55
C VAL A 4 -10.46 -1.99 -0.99
N ILE A 5 -10.88 -1.43 0.14
CA ILE A 5 -10.08 -0.45 0.89
C ILE A 5 -9.34 -1.22 1.98
N VAL A 6 -8.03 -1.09 2.01
CA VAL A 6 -7.13 -1.80 2.92
C VAL A 6 -6.52 -0.80 3.88
N GLU A 7 -6.62 -1.10 5.17
CA GLU A 7 -5.91 -0.36 6.22
C GLU A 7 -4.61 -1.09 6.55
N TYR A 8 -3.63 -0.37 7.08
CA TYR A 8 -2.35 -0.94 7.51
C TYR A 8 -2.50 -2.25 8.31
N LYS A 9 -3.41 -2.27 9.30
CA LYS A 9 -3.67 -3.46 10.15
C LYS A 9 -4.24 -4.68 9.41
N LYS A 10 -4.64 -4.52 8.16
CA LYS A 10 -5.23 -5.56 7.30
C LYS A 10 -4.35 -5.85 6.07
N LEU A 11 -3.13 -5.32 6.03
CA LEU A 11 -2.17 -5.68 5.00
C LEU A 11 -1.80 -7.15 5.13
N THR A 12 -1.73 -7.79 3.97
CA THR A 12 -1.20 -9.14 3.79
C THR A 12 0.08 -9.02 2.99
N THR A 13 0.96 -10.01 3.10
CA THR A 13 2.21 -10.08 2.32
C THR A 13 1.94 -9.87 0.82
N ASP A 14 0.94 -10.55 0.26
CA ASP A 14 0.56 -10.38 -1.16
C ASP A 14 0.25 -8.92 -1.58
N ILE A 15 -0.30 -8.09 -0.68
CA ILE A 15 -0.62 -6.69 -0.99
C ILE A 15 0.63 -5.82 -0.85
N LEU A 16 1.52 -6.18 0.06
CA LEU A 16 2.81 -5.53 0.23
C LEU A 16 3.71 -5.79 -0.98
N ASP A 17 3.77 -7.03 -1.46
CA ASP A 17 4.52 -7.39 -2.67
C ASP A 17 4.03 -6.60 -3.87
N LEU A 18 2.70 -6.46 -4.04
CA LEU A 18 2.12 -5.61 -5.09
C LEU A 18 2.48 -4.13 -4.95
N LEU A 19 2.68 -3.63 -3.72
CA LEU A 19 3.11 -2.26 -3.48
C LEU A 19 4.57 -2.09 -3.88
N ILE A 20 5.45 -3.01 -3.48
CA ILE A 20 6.89 -2.98 -3.82
C ILE A 20 7.08 -3.14 -5.33
N GLU A 21 6.40 -4.10 -5.96
CA GLU A 21 6.50 -4.32 -7.41
C GLU A 21 6.05 -3.07 -8.19
N LYS A 22 5.02 -2.37 -7.71
CA LYS A 22 4.50 -1.17 -8.37
C LYS A 22 5.31 0.09 -8.04
N TYR A 23 5.80 0.19 -6.82
CA TYR A 23 6.46 1.35 -6.24
C TYR A 23 7.81 0.95 -5.62
N PRO A 24 8.77 0.44 -6.43
CA PRO A 24 10.03 -0.07 -5.91
C PRO A 24 10.88 1.02 -5.25
N GLU A 25 10.74 2.26 -5.71
CA GLU A 25 11.41 3.45 -5.18
C GLU A 25 10.50 4.23 -4.21
N GLY A 26 9.39 3.64 -3.77
CA GLY A 26 8.30 4.33 -3.09
C GLY A 26 7.33 5.04 -4.04
N TYR A 27 6.31 5.69 -3.46
CA TYR A 27 5.26 6.39 -4.18
C TYR A 27 5.39 7.91 -4.02
N ASP A 28 4.99 8.65 -5.05
CA ASP A 28 5.01 10.11 -5.03
C ASP A 28 3.63 10.69 -4.68
N TYR A 29 3.58 12.00 -4.39
CA TYR A 29 2.32 12.72 -4.17
C TYR A 29 1.32 12.57 -5.35
N THR A 30 1.82 12.34 -6.56
CA THR A 30 1.01 12.10 -7.77
C THR A 30 0.31 10.76 -7.77
N ASP A 31 0.80 9.78 -7.02
CA ASP A 31 0.21 8.45 -6.87
C ASP A 31 -0.89 8.41 -5.80
N ILE A 32 -0.97 9.46 -4.99
CA ILE A 32 -1.89 9.53 -3.87
C ILE A 32 -3.29 9.92 -4.34
N ILE A 33 -4.22 9.00 -4.18
CA ILE A 33 -5.65 9.25 -4.34
C ILE A 33 -6.20 9.78 -3.01
N SER A 34 -6.87 10.93 -3.07
CA SER A 34 -7.50 11.57 -1.91
C SER A 34 -9.01 11.67 -2.10
N PHE A 35 -9.78 11.17 -1.14
CA PHE A 35 -11.24 11.19 -1.19
C PHE A 35 -11.85 11.39 0.20
N LYS A 36 -13.12 11.79 0.23
CA LYS A 36 -13.90 11.90 1.47
C LYS A 36 -14.65 10.59 1.74
N ASN A 37 -14.53 10.05 2.94
CA ASN A 37 -15.34 8.90 3.35
C ASN A 37 -16.76 9.34 3.77
N ASN A 38 -17.59 8.38 4.17
CA ASN A 38 -18.96 8.63 4.62
C ASN A 38 -19.07 9.49 5.90
N LYS A 39 -17.97 9.71 6.63
CA LYS A 39 -17.88 10.61 7.78
C LYS A 39 -17.38 12.00 7.42
N GLY A 40 -17.05 12.27 6.15
CA GLY A 40 -16.44 13.53 5.72
C GLY A 40 -14.94 13.64 6.05
N GLU A 41 -14.31 12.56 6.49
CA GLU A 41 -12.87 12.50 6.75
C GLU A 41 -12.11 12.36 5.43
N THR A 42 -10.97 13.05 5.31
CA THR A 42 -10.08 12.87 4.14
C THR A 42 -9.31 11.58 4.30
N VAL A 43 -9.46 10.69 3.33
CA VAL A 43 -8.69 9.45 3.21
C VAL A 43 -7.71 9.62 2.06
N LYS A 44 -6.44 9.34 2.32
CA LYS A 44 -5.38 9.24 1.31
C LYS A 44 -5.01 7.78 1.11
N ALA A 45 -4.84 7.35 -0.13
CA ALA A 45 -4.51 5.97 -0.45
C ALA A 45 -3.68 5.88 -1.73
N VAL A 46 -2.86 4.84 -1.83
CA VAL A 46 -2.25 4.40 -3.09
C VAL A 46 -3.03 3.23 -3.68
N GLU A 47 -2.97 3.07 -5.00
CA GLU A 47 -3.68 2.01 -5.70
C GLU A 47 -2.75 0.88 -6.12
N VAL A 48 -3.11 -0.37 -5.85
CA VAL A 48 -2.54 -1.57 -6.47
C VAL A 48 -3.66 -2.49 -6.94
N LYS A 49 -3.41 -3.33 -7.95
CA LYS A 49 -4.46 -4.14 -8.56
C LYS A 49 -3.98 -5.53 -8.95
N THR A 50 -4.89 -6.49 -8.84
CA THR A 50 -4.82 -7.80 -9.48
C THR A 50 -5.75 -7.80 -10.71
N ASN A 51 -5.86 -8.95 -11.39
CA ASN A 51 -6.76 -9.12 -12.52
C ASN A 51 -8.24 -8.88 -12.18
N ASP A 52 -8.64 -9.15 -10.94
CA ASP A 52 -10.04 -9.13 -10.51
C ASP A 52 -10.34 -8.08 -9.42
N THR A 53 -9.31 -7.56 -8.74
CA THR A 53 -9.46 -6.69 -7.57
C THR A 53 -8.61 -5.42 -7.67
N LEU A 54 -9.20 -4.29 -7.32
CA LEU A 54 -8.54 -2.99 -7.14
C LEU A 54 -8.48 -2.68 -5.65
N TYR A 55 -7.27 -2.55 -5.13
CA TYR A 55 -6.98 -2.23 -3.74
C TYR A 55 -6.62 -0.75 -3.61
N LEU A 56 -7.29 -0.08 -2.67
CA LEU A 56 -6.89 1.24 -2.18
C LEU A 56 -6.27 1.08 -0.81
N VAL A 57 -4.95 1.13 -0.74
CA VAL A 57 -4.20 0.97 0.51
C VAL A 57 -4.09 2.35 1.16
N LYS A 58 -4.71 2.51 2.33
CA LYS A 58 -4.69 3.79 3.06
C LYS A 58 -3.28 4.13 3.50
N ILE A 59 -2.85 5.34 3.17
CA ILE A 59 -1.57 5.89 3.62
C ILE A 59 -1.71 6.31 5.08
N SER A 60 -0.83 5.78 5.90
CA SER A 60 -0.62 6.17 7.29
C SER A 60 0.87 6.19 7.57
N THR A 61 1.32 6.89 8.60
CA THR A 61 2.75 6.93 8.99
C THR A 61 3.34 5.54 9.22
N MET A 62 2.52 4.55 9.63
CA MET A 62 2.95 3.17 9.81
C MET A 62 3.19 2.42 8.49
N LEU A 63 2.48 2.79 7.42
CA LEU A 63 2.68 2.20 6.09
C LEU A 63 4.04 2.62 5.54
N GLU A 64 4.36 3.91 5.63
CA GLU A 64 5.63 4.49 5.16
C GLU A 64 6.82 3.77 5.82
N GLN A 65 6.82 3.67 7.15
CA GLN A 65 7.86 2.95 7.91
C GLN A 65 7.98 1.47 7.53
N THR A 66 6.87 0.81 7.22
CA THR A 66 6.89 -0.62 6.87
C THR A 66 7.48 -0.83 5.48
N ILE A 67 7.13 0.01 4.51
CA ILE A 67 7.71 -0.08 3.17
C ILE A 67 9.22 0.19 3.23
N GLU A 68 9.65 1.24 3.95
CA GLU A 68 11.07 1.55 4.14
C GLU A 68 11.83 0.36 4.78
N ASN A 69 11.32 -0.18 5.88
CA ASN A 69 11.95 -1.33 6.53
C ASN A 69 11.99 -2.58 5.63
N TYR A 70 10.94 -2.85 4.86
CA TYR A 70 10.92 -4.01 3.96
C TYR A 70 11.89 -3.86 2.77
N LEU A 71 12.03 -2.64 2.23
CA LEU A 71 13.02 -2.34 1.21
C LEU A 71 14.46 -2.44 1.75
N GLU A 72 14.66 -2.08 3.02
CA GLU A 72 15.96 -2.26 3.70
C GLU A 72 16.24 -3.72 4.11
N ASP A 73 15.20 -4.50 4.46
CA ASP A 73 15.31 -5.90 4.88
C ASP A 73 15.32 -6.91 3.71
N GLU A 74 15.10 -6.51 2.45
CA GLU A 74 15.24 -7.41 1.29
C GLU A 74 16.68 -7.94 1.11
N ASP A 75 17.69 -7.26 1.68
CA ASP A 75 19.06 -7.79 1.85
C ASP A 75 19.19 -8.88 2.95
N SER A 76 18.14 -9.10 3.74
CA SER A 76 18.12 -9.98 4.94
C SER A 76 17.28 -11.25 4.78
N PHE A 77 16.38 -11.31 3.79
CA PHE A 77 15.43 -12.43 3.62
C PHE A 77 15.81 -13.47 2.53
N GLU A 78 17.05 -13.50 2.05
CA GLU A 78 17.61 -14.63 1.27
C GLU A 78 18.24 -15.75 2.16
N ALA A 79 18.08 -15.69 3.49
CA ALA A 79 18.77 -16.60 4.42
C ALA A 79 17.87 -17.52 5.27
N LEU A 80 16.71 -17.97 4.75
CA LEU A 80 15.91 -19.05 5.36
C LEU A 80 15.53 -20.16 4.38
#